data_AF-A0A132CD57-F1
#
_entry.id   AF-A0A132CD57-F1
#
_cell.length_a   1.000
_cell.length_b   1.000
_cell.length_c   1.000
_cell.angle_alpha   90.00
_cell.angle_beta   90.00
_cell.angle_gamma   90.00
#
_symmetry.space_group_name_H-M   'P 1'
#
loop_
_entity.id
_entity.type
_entity.pdbx_description
1 polymer ?
#
loop_
_entity_poly.entity_id
_entity_poly.type
_entity_poly.pdbx_seq_one_letter_code
_entity_poly.pdbx_strand_id
1 'polypeptide(L)'
;ADNEIAKVNRPGEVKSRVADSDGNLLTRGQYQDIHANRLDAHFGKGGGFFANATNNIPQMYSRGFEPDKLERVVMQNALAGNTIFAGNSPDRRYFVLAAARLANLIKTMRAIQPSALALEHGIDPKHETITVMGHSQGTIITLLAQAMLKQQGQRCVDCIVMVDTPYSLQFTKDGSQQTGHAKLKTLVDIVNAVTSEPHTLPDLADLMIDSVCSGGRAGRNWSQTQGKRLDKRGKNWITFDERDNRGKVYLYFCPEDTVVGLDKVRGIGTFGVPDDVPADGAAAKQGKTMPAMTTLAPKRFFQRMWTRLERDQDGRGKRSKVAVGTPPARVPVRDQVQRLTPGPDTDGTMLGSVVESSKNMALQASFKRNDIRFINGEQLNPPYEPDLYGGEVKKGGQRPGHADVAGLMRPDDVTKNVALGNQYAKFQWKDVATTDDPGASIEPHRQTFNRGRPIDEQSHNWRIVPSQSLGSILSAAATGGRYQTYVIQREETPDEVRKRMGTDADQLEANNYHSGVLLSSENHRWVTAMDVAIGQAVTLDDPDWRQLLLLMADWKMTPDVYRNIQKCRNFGRLDEHTREFVKACVDYYKSGQFPDEKYVPLTMPPLVTSELKAESKT
;
A
#
# COMPACT_ATOMS: atom_id res chain seq x y z
N ALA A 1 -25.05 7.09 2.30
CA ALA A 1 -23.88 7.97 2.33
C ALA A 1 -23.77 8.89 1.11
N ASP A 2 -24.90 9.42 0.62
CA ASP A 2 -24.91 10.55 -0.34
C ASP A 2 -24.56 11.90 0.35
N ASN A 3 -24.55 11.88 1.68
CA ASN A 3 -24.30 13.02 2.56
C ASN A 3 -22.83 13.40 2.71
N GLU A 4 -21.91 12.51 2.32
CA GLU A 4 -20.46 12.70 2.44
C GLU A 4 -19.82 13.17 1.14
N ILE A 5 -20.53 13.06 0.00
CA ILE A 5 -20.08 13.60 -1.28
C ILE A 5 -20.34 15.10 -1.29
N ALA A 6 -19.36 15.90 -1.72
CA ALA A 6 -19.55 17.34 -1.83
C ALA A 6 -20.50 17.68 -2.98
N LYS A 7 -21.55 18.44 -2.69
CA LYS A 7 -22.55 18.89 -3.68
C LYS A 7 -22.72 20.40 -3.65
N VAL A 8 -23.32 20.99 -4.68
CA VAL A 8 -23.55 22.46 -4.77
C VAL A 8 -24.30 22.99 -3.55
N ASN A 9 -25.31 22.26 -3.06
CA ASN A 9 -26.10 22.61 -1.87
C ASN A 9 -25.44 22.18 -0.55
N ARG A 10 -24.37 21.38 -0.60
CA ARG A 10 -23.62 20.89 0.56
C ARG A 10 -22.12 20.80 0.21
N PRO A 11 -21.44 21.94 0.07
CA PRO A 11 -20.05 21.95 -0.41
C PRO A 11 -19.06 21.46 0.65
N GLY A 12 -19.41 21.51 1.94
CA GLY A 12 -18.47 21.24 3.02
C GLY A 12 -17.25 22.17 2.95
N GLU A 13 -16.06 21.58 3.02
CA GLU A 13 -14.75 22.26 2.95
C GLU A 13 -14.26 22.48 1.51
N VAL A 14 -14.99 22.01 0.50
CA VAL A 14 -14.61 22.15 -0.92
C VAL A 14 -14.74 23.61 -1.35
N LYS A 15 -13.67 24.18 -1.92
CA LYS A 15 -13.68 25.55 -2.46
C LYS A 15 -14.21 25.64 -3.88
N SER A 16 -14.02 24.60 -4.70
CA SER A 16 -14.53 24.59 -6.08
C SER A 16 -16.06 24.70 -6.09
N ARG A 17 -16.58 25.33 -7.15
CA ARG A 17 -18.02 25.43 -7.44
C ARG A 17 -18.37 24.85 -8.81
N VAL A 18 -17.42 24.22 -9.48
CA VAL A 18 -17.69 23.43 -10.69
C VAL A 18 -18.41 22.15 -10.27
N ALA A 19 -19.49 21.82 -10.94
CA ALA A 19 -20.31 20.67 -10.65
C ALA A 19 -20.69 19.89 -11.92
N ASP A 20 -20.96 18.60 -11.78
CA ASP A 20 -21.60 17.78 -12.81
C ASP A 20 -23.11 18.06 -12.92
N SER A 21 -23.82 17.32 -13.77
CA SER A 21 -25.26 17.46 -13.97
C SER A 21 -26.09 17.11 -12.72
N ASP A 22 -25.54 16.29 -11.83
CA ASP A 22 -26.19 15.84 -10.60
C ASP A 22 -25.83 16.76 -9.41
N GLY A 23 -25.07 17.82 -9.66
CA GLY A 23 -24.66 18.80 -8.67
C GLY A 23 -23.49 18.35 -7.78
N ASN A 24 -22.77 17.29 -8.14
CA ASN A 24 -21.57 16.86 -7.41
C ASN A 24 -20.39 17.77 -7.74
N LEU A 25 -19.67 18.22 -6.72
CA LEU A 25 -18.57 19.17 -6.88
C LEU A 25 -17.28 18.50 -7.37
N LEU A 26 -16.58 19.23 -8.23
CA LEU A 26 -15.35 18.81 -8.90
C LEU A 26 -14.23 19.82 -8.65
N THR A 27 -13.09 19.36 -8.13
CA THR A 27 -11.84 20.13 -8.15
C THR A 27 -10.99 19.63 -9.30
N ARG A 28 -10.82 20.44 -10.35
CA ARG A 28 -10.03 20.10 -11.56
C ARG A 28 -10.38 18.70 -12.12
N GLY A 29 -11.68 18.47 -12.31
CA GLY A 29 -12.21 17.20 -12.82
C GLY A 29 -12.23 16.05 -11.80
N GLN A 30 -11.80 16.26 -10.56
CA GLN A 30 -11.80 15.23 -9.50
C GLN A 30 -12.96 15.44 -8.52
N TYR A 31 -13.77 14.40 -8.30
CA TYR A 31 -14.80 14.40 -7.27
C TYR A 31 -14.20 14.53 -5.87
N GLN A 32 -14.97 15.12 -4.96
CA GLN A 32 -14.53 15.40 -3.59
C GLN A 32 -15.57 14.90 -2.58
N ASP A 33 -15.11 14.46 -1.41
CA ASP A 33 -15.97 14.40 -0.23
C ASP A 33 -16.14 15.80 0.40
N ILE A 34 -17.04 15.92 1.38
CA ILE A 34 -17.30 17.17 2.10
C ILE A 34 -16.09 17.69 2.90
N HIS A 35 -15.01 16.90 3.01
CA HIS A 35 -13.74 17.26 3.65
C HIS A 35 -12.64 17.56 2.61
N ALA A 36 -13.04 17.72 1.35
CA ALA A 36 -12.17 17.99 0.20
C ALA A 36 -11.10 16.92 -0.04
N ASN A 37 -11.36 15.69 0.39
CA ASN A 37 -10.56 14.57 -0.06
C ASN A 37 -11.00 14.15 -1.45
N ARG A 38 -10.02 13.91 -2.32
CA ARG A 38 -10.25 13.37 -3.66
C ARG A 38 -10.90 11.98 -3.61
N LEU A 39 -11.96 11.83 -4.40
CA LEU A 39 -12.66 10.58 -4.72
C LEU A 39 -12.45 10.23 -6.21
N ASP A 40 -12.58 8.95 -6.55
CA ASP A 40 -12.59 8.50 -7.94
C ASP A 40 -13.96 8.75 -8.62
N ALA A 41 -14.07 8.38 -9.89
CA ALA A 41 -15.28 8.58 -10.70
C ALA A 41 -16.50 7.78 -10.21
N HIS A 42 -16.32 6.84 -9.28
CA HIS A 42 -17.37 6.08 -8.63
C HIS A 42 -17.56 6.50 -7.16
N PHE A 43 -17.04 7.67 -6.78
CA PHE A 43 -17.07 8.20 -5.42
C PHE A 43 -16.34 7.32 -4.38
N GLY A 44 -15.50 6.39 -4.83
CA GLY A 44 -14.64 5.57 -4.00
C GLY A 44 -13.28 6.21 -3.75
N LYS A 45 -12.49 5.64 -2.84
CA LYS A 45 -11.07 5.99 -2.67
C LYS A 45 -10.20 4.76 -2.91
N GLY A 46 -9.44 4.80 -4.01
CA GLY A 46 -8.57 3.73 -4.52
C GLY A 46 -7.57 3.15 -3.53
N GLY A 47 -8.01 2.21 -2.68
CA GLY A 47 -7.19 1.59 -1.62
C GLY A 47 -7.32 2.25 -0.24
N GLY A 48 -8.22 3.21 -0.07
CA GLY A 48 -8.46 3.93 1.20
C GLY A 48 -7.73 5.26 1.33
N PHE A 49 -7.85 5.90 2.50
CA PHE A 49 -7.24 7.19 2.80
C PHE A 49 -5.83 6.96 3.37
N PHE A 50 -4.79 7.50 2.71
CA PHE A 50 -3.39 7.32 3.16
C PHE A 50 -3.20 7.74 4.63
N ALA A 51 -3.71 8.92 5.01
CA ALA A 51 -3.64 9.43 6.38
C ALA A 51 -4.39 8.56 7.41
N ASN A 52 -5.26 7.65 6.94
CA ASN A 52 -6.06 6.79 7.78
C ASN A 52 -5.43 5.41 8.02
N ALA A 53 -4.27 5.13 7.40
CA ALA A 53 -3.49 3.93 7.64
C ALA A 53 -3.19 3.73 9.13
N THR A 54 -2.97 2.47 9.51
CA THR A 54 -2.81 2.04 10.89
C THR A 54 -1.56 1.19 11.05
N ASN A 55 -0.97 1.16 12.24
CA ASN A 55 0.14 0.23 12.54
C ASN A 55 -0.29 -0.96 13.42
N ASN A 56 -1.60 -1.13 13.64
CA ASN A 56 -2.15 -2.18 14.49
C ASN A 56 -3.63 -2.48 14.17
N ILE A 57 -4.11 -3.64 14.62
CA ILE A 57 -5.48 -4.10 14.35
C ILE A 57 -6.55 -3.29 15.12
N PRO A 58 -6.44 -3.02 16.44
CA PRO A 58 -7.50 -2.30 17.16
C PRO A 58 -7.83 -0.94 16.56
N GLN A 59 -6.83 -0.23 16.01
CA GLN A 59 -7.07 1.06 15.34
C GLN A 59 -7.98 0.94 14.11
N MET A 60 -8.06 -0.22 13.45
CA MET A 60 -9.03 -0.45 12.35
C MET A 60 -10.49 -0.36 12.80
N TYR A 61 -10.76 -0.51 14.10
CA TYR A 61 -12.10 -0.40 14.70
C TYR A 61 -12.39 0.99 15.27
N SER A 62 -11.48 1.96 15.06
CA SER A 62 -11.57 3.30 15.63
C SER A 62 -12.04 4.36 14.62
N ARG A 63 -12.32 5.56 15.13
CA ARG A 63 -12.59 6.75 14.31
C ARG A 63 -11.50 6.99 13.26
N GLY A 64 -11.82 7.73 12.21
CA GLY A 64 -10.87 8.12 11.17
C GLY A 64 -9.78 9.09 11.65
N PHE A 65 -8.83 9.36 10.77
CA PHE A 65 -7.87 10.45 10.91
C PHE A 65 -8.57 11.81 10.89
N GLU A 66 -8.18 12.70 11.80
CA GLU A 66 -8.61 14.09 11.85
C GLU A 66 -7.34 14.97 11.98
N PRO A 67 -7.06 15.87 11.02
CA PRO A 67 -5.89 16.72 11.08
C PRO A 67 -6.00 17.74 12.21
N ASP A 68 -4.92 17.89 12.96
CA ASP A 68 -4.80 18.92 13.99
C ASP A 68 -4.64 20.34 13.38
N LYS A 69 -4.57 21.37 14.24
CA LYS A 69 -4.45 22.77 13.77
C LYS A 69 -3.19 22.99 12.93
N LEU A 70 -2.07 22.38 13.30
CA LEU A 70 -0.80 22.55 12.59
C LEU A 70 -0.86 21.84 11.24
N GLU A 71 -1.37 20.60 11.22
CA GLU A 71 -1.56 19.82 9.99
C GLU A 71 -2.50 20.53 9.02
N ARG A 72 -3.59 21.13 9.50
CA ARG A 72 -4.49 21.96 8.69
C ARG A 72 -3.78 23.16 8.08
N VAL A 73 -2.97 23.88 8.85
CA VAL A 73 -2.19 25.04 8.35
C VAL A 73 -1.19 24.60 7.28
N VAL A 74 -0.52 23.45 7.47
CA VAL A 74 0.41 22.88 6.47
C VAL A 74 -0.29 22.59 5.15
N MET A 75 -1.46 21.93 5.20
CA MET A 75 -2.24 21.61 3.99
C MET A 75 -2.77 22.87 3.30
N GLN A 76 -3.32 23.82 4.07
CA GLN A 76 -3.91 25.05 3.53
C GLN A 76 -2.89 25.96 2.82
N ASN A 77 -1.63 25.92 3.26
CA ASN A 77 -0.54 26.70 2.66
C ASN A 77 0.27 25.91 1.62
N ALA A 78 -0.17 24.71 1.24
CA ALA A 78 0.51 23.80 0.32
C ALA A 78 1.97 23.50 0.72
N LEU A 79 2.27 23.50 2.03
CA LEU A 79 3.63 23.28 2.55
C LEU A 79 4.07 21.81 2.51
N ALA A 80 3.13 20.89 2.24
CA ALA A 80 3.35 19.47 2.00
C ALA A 80 3.46 19.13 0.50
N GLY A 81 3.51 20.14 -0.39
CA GLY A 81 3.53 19.92 -1.83
C GLY A 81 2.15 19.73 -2.44
N ASN A 82 2.10 19.60 -3.77
CA ASN A 82 0.85 19.45 -4.51
C ASN A 82 0.23 18.05 -4.31
N THR A 83 1.05 17.03 -4.09
CA THR A 83 0.66 15.62 -4.13
C THR A 83 0.22 15.06 -2.77
N ILE A 84 0.23 15.87 -1.71
CA ILE A 84 -0.18 15.47 -0.37
C ILE A 84 -1.39 16.31 0.06
N PHE A 85 -2.50 15.62 0.34
CA PHE A 85 -3.67 16.21 0.98
C PHE A 85 -4.26 15.23 1.99
N ALA A 86 -4.50 15.71 3.21
CA ALA A 86 -5.06 14.93 4.32
C ALA A 86 -6.20 15.71 4.99
N GLY A 87 -7.42 15.52 4.50
CA GLY A 87 -8.64 15.98 5.17
C GLY A 87 -9.10 15.00 6.25
N ASN A 88 -10.19 15.34 6.95
CA ASN A 88 -10.87 14.38 7.83
C ASN A 88 -11.18 13.10 7.05
N SER A 89 -10.89 11.95 7.62
CA SER A 89 -11.10 10.64 7.00
C SER A 89 -12.31 9.94 7.62
N PRO A 90 -12.98 9.03 6.88
CA PRO A 90 -14.05 8.23 7.45
C PRO A 90 -13.53 7.27 8.51
N ASP A 91 -14.47 6.72 9.28
CA ASP A 91 -14.26 5.61 10.20
C ASP A 91 -13.41 4.48 9.57
N ARG A 92 -12.47 3.94 10.34
CA ARG A 92 -11.48 2.96 9.83
C ARG A 92 -12.08 1.57 9.57
N ARG A 93 -13.34 1.34 9.90
CA ARG A 93 -14.04 0.05 9.72
C ARG A 93 -14.05 -0.48 8.28
N TYR A 94 -13.76 0.33 7.26
CA TYR A 94 -13.57 -0.22 5.92
C TYR A 94 -12.36 -1.18 5.82
N PHE A 95 -11.37 -1.07 6.72
CA PHE A 95 -10.32 -2.09 6.84
C PHE A 95 -10.86 -3.40 7.40
N VAL A 96 -11.81 -3.32 8.34
CA VAL A 96 -12.50 -4.49 8.91
C VAL A 96 -13.36 -5.16 7.84
N LEU A 97 -14.06 -4.37 7.01
CA LEU A 97 -14.75 -4.87 5.82
C LEU A 97 -13.78 -5.56 4.85
N ALA A 98 -12.63 -4.96 4.55
CA ALA A 98 -11.64 -5.56 3.67
C ALA A 98 -11.13 -6.92 4.23
N ALA A 99 -10.90 -7.01 5.54
CA ALA A 99 -10.51 -8.26 6.19
C ALA A 99 -11.63 -9.31 6.16
N ALA A 100 -12.87 -8.90 6.41
CA ALA A 100 -14.03 -9.79 6.32
C ALA A 100 -14.24 -10.32 4.89
N ARG A 101 -14.03 -9.49 3.87
CA ARG A 101 -14.07 -9.91 2.46
C ARG A 101 -12.99 -10.93 2.13
N LEU A 102 -11.75 -10.70 2.58
CA LEU A 102 -10.65 -11.64 2.40
C LEU A 102 -10.93 -12.97 3.10
N ALA A 103 -11.37 -12.93 4.36
CA ALA A 103 -11.77 -14.12 5.12
C ALA A 103 -12.89 -14.88 4.42
N ASN A 104 -13.93 -14.18 3.93
CA ASN A 104 -15.02 -14.81 3.20
C ASN A 104 -14.57 -15.44 1.89
N LEU A 105 -13.65 -14.80 1.15
CA LEU A 105 -13.08 -15.35 -0.09
C LEU A 105 -12.33 -16.66 0.19
N ILE A 106 -11.46 -16.67 1.20
CA ILE A 106 -10.69 -17.86 1.62
C ILE A 106 -11.64 -19.01 2.04
N LYS A 107 -12.64 -18.69 2.86
CA LYS A 107 -13.68 -19.64 3.26
C LYS A 107 -14.45 -20.18 2.05
N THR A 108 -14.86 -19.29 1.13
CA THR A 108 -15.62 -19.66 -0.06
C THR A 108 -14.85 -20.64 -0.92
N MET A 109 -13.57 -20.35 -1.22
CA MET A 109 -12.71 -21.24 -2.02
C MET A 109 -12.72 -22.68 -1.47
N ARG A 110 -12.64 -22.83 -0.14
CA ARG A 110 -12.59 -24.15 0.52
C ARG A 110 -13.97 -24.79 0.76
N ALA A 111 -15.05 -24.03 0.62
CA ALA A 111 -16.42 -24.51 0.79
C ALA A 111 -17.13 -24.84 -0.55
N ILE A 112 -16.48 -24.58 -1.68
CA ILE A 112 -17.02 -24.93 -3.00
C ILE A 112 -17.28 -26.44 -3.06
N GLN A 113 -18.51 -26.81 -3.38
CA GLN A 113 -18.86 -28.20 -3.60
C GLN A 113 -18.25 -28.68 -4.94
N PRO A 114 -17.40 -29.71 -4.93
CA PRO A 114 -16.83 -30.25 -6.16
C PRO A 114 -17.92 -30.88 -7.04
N SER A 115 -17.68 -30.97 -8.35
CA SER A 115 -18.52 -31.82 -9.21
C SER A 115 -18.31 -33.29 -8.85
N ALA A 116 -19.27 -34.16 -9.22
CA ALA A 116 -19.12 -35.61 -9.00
C ALA A 116 -17.82 -36.15 -9.63
N LEU A 117 -17.53 -35.72 -10.86
CA LEU A 117 -16.29 -36.06 -11.57
C LEU A 117 -15.04 -35.58 -10.82
N ALA A 118 -15.04 -34.36 -10.29
CA ALA A 118 -13.91 -33.85 -9.51
C ALA A 118 -13.68 -34.72 -8.26
N LEU A 119 -14.75 -35.07 -7.54
CA LEU A 119 -14.68 -35.91 -6.36
C LEU A 119 -14.13 -37.32 -6.67
N GLU A 120 -14.57 -37.93 -7.78
CA GLU A 120 -14.07 -39.22 -8.26
C GLU A 120 -12.55 -39.21 -8.55
N HIS A 121 -12.02 -38.06 -8.94
CA HIS A 121 -10.58 -37.85 -9.15
C HIS A 121 -9.84 -37.33 -7.91
N GLY A 122 -10.45 -37.39 -6.73
CA GLY A 122 -9.84 -36.95 -5.46
C GLY A 122 -9.64 -35.44 -5.36
N ILE A 123 -10.32 -34.66 -6.21
CA ILE A 123 -10.25 -33.20 -6.23
C ILE A 123 -11.26 -32.64 -5.24
N ASP A 124 -10.75 -32.11 -4.12
CA ASP A 124 -11.57 -31.59 -3.04
C ASP A 124 -11.15 -30.15 -2.65
N PRO A 125 -11.96 -29.12 -2.98
CA PRO A 125 -11.66 -27.73 -2.65
C PRO A 125 -11.36 -27.47 -1.16
N LYS A 126 -11.78 -28.34 -0.23
CA LYS A 126 -11.39 -28.19 1.19
C LYS A 126 -9.87 -28.24 1.42
N HIS A 127 -9.12 -28.78 0.45
CA HIS A 127 -7.67 -28.87 0.47
C HIS A 127 -6.98 -27.74 -0.32
N GLU A 128 -7.70 -26.70 -0.75
CA GLU A 128 -7.08 -25.58 -1.48
C GLU A 128 -5.94 -24.95 -0.68
N THR A 129 -4.80 -24.84 -1.36
CA THR A 129 -3.58 -24.22 -0.84
C THR A 129 -3.58 -22.75 -1.22
N ILE A 130 -3.60 -21.89 -0.20
CA ILE A 130 -3.75 -20.45 -0.38
C ILE A 130 -2.54 -19.75 0.24
N THR A 131 -1.84 -18.96 -0.58
CA THR A 131 -0.86 -17.98 -0.11
C THR A 131 -1.44 -16.59 -0.23
N VAL A 132 -1.33 -15.78 0.84
CA VAL A 132 -1.69 -14.36 0.79
C VAL A 132 -0.42 -13.51 0.92
N MET A 133 -0.13 -12.76 -0.13
CA MET A 133 0.90 -11.73 -0.12
C MET A 133 0.25 -10.37 0.14
N GLY A 134 0.46 -9.84 1.34
CA GLY A 134 0.02 -8.50 1.70
C GLY A 134 1.15 -7.50 1.53
N HIS A 135 0.82 -6.29 1.07
CA HIS A 135 1.74 -5.15 1.04
C HIS A 135 1.19 -4.02 1.90
N SER A 136 2.06 -3.35 2.66
CA SER A 136 1.69 -2.19 3.47
C SER A 136 0.48 -2.50 4.37
N GLN A 137 -0.54 -1.64 4.39
CA GLN A 137 -1.80 -1.83 5.12
C GLN A 137 -2.49 -3.18 4.83
N GLY A 138 -2.32 -3.72 3.61
CA GLY A 138 -2.81 -5.05 3.22
C GLY A 138 -2.29 -6.17 4.12
N THR A 139 -1.11 -6.02 4.72
CA THR A 139 -0.56 -6.99 5.67
C THR A 139 -1.39 -7.09 6.95
N ILE A 140 -1.88 -5.97 7.48
CA ILE A 140 -2.69 -5.94 8.70
C ILE A 140 -4.11 -6.42 8.39
N ILE A 141 -4.63 -6.12 7.19
CA ILE A 141 -5.89 -6.69 6.69
C ILE A 141 -5.78 -8.22 6.65
N THR A 142 -4.68 -8.76 6.15
CA THR A 142 -4.41 -10.21 6.13
C THR A 142 -4.38 -10.80 7.53
N LEU A 143 -3.68 -10.17 8.49
CA LEU A 143 -3.64 -10.62 9.89
C LEU A 143 -5.04 -10.66 10.51
N LEU A 144 -5.84 -9.59 10.33
CA LEU A 144 -7.20 -9.55 10.83
C LEU A 144 -8.10 -10.60 10.17
N ALA A 145 -7.95 -10.84 8.87
CA ALA A 145 -8.69 -11.89 8.17
C ALA A 145 -8.39 -13.29 8.74
N GLN A 146 -7.14 -13.59 9.10
CA GLN A 146 -6.80 -14.86 9.75
C GLN A 146 -7.43 -14.98 11.14
N ALA A 147 -7.45 -13.88 11.90
CA ALA A 147 -8.09 -13.85 13.21
C ALA A 147 -9.61 -14.10 13.10
N MET A 148 -10.27 -13.52 12.10
CA MET A 148 -11.68 -13.77 11.80
C MET A 148 -11.94 -15.22 11.38
N LEU A 149 -11.10 -15.80 10.50
CA LEU A 149 -11.21 -17.21 10.10
C LEU A 149 -11.13 -18.13 11.33
N LYS A 150 -10.14 -17.92 12.21
CA LYS A 150 -9.99 -18.74 13.41
C LYS A 150 -11.19 -18.61 14.36
N GLN A 151 -11.72 -17.39 14.54
CA GLN A 151 -12.95 -17.16 15.32
C GLN A 151 -14.15 -17.91 14.75
N GLN A 152 -14.24 -18.04 13.42
CA GLN A 152 -15.31 -18.76 12.71
C GLN A 152 -15.07 -20.27 12.62
N GLY A 153 -14.04 -20.81 13.29
CA GLY A 153 -13.66 -22.22 13.18
C GLY A 153 -13.16 -22.64 11.80
N GLN A 154 -12.77 -21.67 10.96
CA GLN A 154 -12.24 -21.91 9.62
C GLN A 154 -10.72 -22.02 9.65
N ARG A 155 -10.16 -22.81 8.72
CA ARG A 155 -8.71 -22.92 8.54
C ARG A 155 -8.13 -21.60 8.03
N CYS A 156 -7.00 -21.17 8.61
CA CYS A 156 -6.20 -20.05 8.10
C CYS A 156 -5.60 -20.37 6.71
N VAL A 157 -5.02 -19.36 6.06
CA VAL A 157 -4.24 -19.56 4.83
C VAL A 157 -2.97 -20.37 5.10
N ASP A 158 -2.42 -20.99 4.06
CA ASP A 158 -1.29 -21.91 4.19
C ASP A 158 0.05 -21.17 4.21
N CYS A 159 0.14 -19.99 3.60
CA CYS A 159 1.32 -19.13 3.72
C CYS A 159 0.93 -17.64 3.70
N ILE A 160 1.65 -16.82 4.46
CA ILE A 160 1.54 -15.36 4.42
C ILE A 160 2.89 -14.77 4.04
N VAL A 161 2.89 -13.83 3.11
CA VAL A 161 4.06 -12.98 2.82
C VAL A 161 3.67 -11.53 3.13
N MET A 162 4.28 -10.96 4.17
CA MET A 162 4.09 -9.59 4.61
C MET A 162 5.20 -8.72 4.02
N VAL A 163 4.86 -7.79 3.14
CA VAL A 163 5.83 -6.88 2.51
C VAL A 163 5.63 -5.47 3.03
N ASP A 164 6.71 -4.86 3.52
CA ASP A 164 6.74 -3.45 3.93
C ASP A 164 5.60 -3.09 4.89
N THR A 165 5.33 -3.99 5.86
CA THR A 165 4.21 -3.85 6.78
C THR A 165 4.37 -2.64 7.72
N PRO A 166 3.31 -1.81 7.90
CA PRO A 166 3.30 -0.77 8.92
C PRO A 166 3.09 -1.35 10.32
N TYR A 167 2.85 -2.66 10.48
CA TYR A 167 2.60 -3.24 11.79
C TYR A 167 3.78 -2.99 12.74
N SER A 168 3.51 -2.40 13.91
CA SER A 168 4.56 -2.09 14.89
C SER A 168 4.56 -3.10 16.02
N LEU A 169 5.73 -3.33 16.63
CA LEU A 169 5.90 -4.15 17.84
C LEU A 169 6.17 -3.31 19.09
N GLN A 170 6.02 -2.00 18.99
CA GLN A 170 6.28 -1.05 20.06
C GLN A 170 5.11 -0.09 20.22
N PHE A 171 5.01 0.52 21.41
CA PHE A 171 4.17 1.69 21.58
C PHE A 171 4.63 2.82 20.65
N THR A 172 3.67 3.43 19.98
CA THR A 172 3.87 4.56 19.08
C THR A 172 2.80 5.62 19.36
N LYS A 173 3.11 6.89 19.08
CA LYS A 173 2.15 8.00 19.21
C LYS A 173 1.24 8.08 17.98
N ASP A 174 0.57 6.97 17.69
CA ASP A 174 -0.31 6.76 16.53
C ASP A 174 -1.78 7.14 16.79
N GLY A 175 -2.10 7.54 18.02
CA GLY A 175 -3.45 7.88 18.47
C GLY A 175 -4.28 6.71 19.01
N SER A 176 -3.79 5.46 18.92
CA SER A 176 -4.48 4.27 19.46
C SER A 176 -4.19 4.00 20.93
N GLN A 177 -3.07 4.50 21.45
CA GLN A 177 -2.52 4.19 22.78
C GLN A 177 -2.22 2.69 23.02
N GLN A 178 -2.28 1.83 22.01
CA GLN A 178 -2.05 0.41 22.19
C GLN A 178 -0.59 0.12 22.60
N THR A 179 -0.42 -0.73 23.61
CA THR A 179 0.91 -1.13 24.11
C THR A 179 1.67 -1.97 23.08
N GLY A 180 2.99 -1.90 23.09
CA GLY A 180 3.85 -2.81 22.34
C GLY A 180 3.59 -4.28 22.72
N HIS A 181 3.33 -4.56 23.99
CA HIS A 181 2.99 -5.90 24.48
C HIS A 181 1.74 -6.45 23.78
N ALA A 182 0.66 -5.67 23.69
CA ALA A 182 -0.56 -6.05 23.00
C ALA A 182 -0.32 -6.30 21.50
N LYS A 183 0.47 -5.43 20.85
CA LYS A 183 0.82 -5.57 19.43
C LYS A 183 1.64 -6.84 19.18
N LEU A 184 2.67 -7.11 20.00
CA LEU A 184 3.49 -8.32 19.88
C LEU A 184 2.67 -9.58 20.14
N LYS A 185 1.88 -9.60 21.22
CA LYS A 185 1.04 -10.75 21.56
C LYS A 185 0.05 -11.07 20.44
N THR A 186 -0.61 -10.05 19.88
CA THR A 186 -1.52 -10.20 18.74
C THR A 186 -0.82 -10.84 17.52
N LEU A 187 0.39 -10.37 17.18
CA LEU A 187 1.16 -10.96 16.07
C LEU A 187 1.52 -12.42 16.36
N VAL A 188 2.01 -12.71 17.57
CA VAL A 188 2.39 -14.08 17.98
C VAL A 188 1.19 -15.02 17.92
N ASP A 189 0.04 -14.60 18.43
CA ASP A 189 -1.17 -15.42 18.48
C ASP A 189 -1.71 -15.72 17.07
N ILE A 190 -1.71 -14.73 16.17
CA ILE A 190 -2.13 -14.90 14.78
C ILE A 190 -1.14 -15.77 14.00
N VAL A 191 0.17 -15.52 14.14
CA VAL A 191 1.21 -16.38 13.53
C VAL A 191 1.03 -17.82 14.01
N ASN A 192 0.84 -18.03 15.32
CA ASN A 192 0.62 -19.36 15.86
C ASN A 192 -0.64 -20.03 15.27
N ALA A 193 -1.73 -19.29 15.11
CA ALA A 193 -2.97 -19.80 14.51
C ALA A 193 -2.81 -20.20 13.03
N VAL A 194 -1.85 -19.62 12.32
CA VAL A 194 -1.52 -19.96 10.93
C VAL A 194 -0.56 -21.16 10.85
N THR A 195 0.38 -21.26 11.78
CA THR A 195 1.55 -22.14 11.63
C THR A 195 1.54 -23.39 12.51
N SER A 196 0.67 -23.49 13.52
CA SER A 196 0.69 -24.62 14.47
C SER A 196 0.22 -25.95 13.87
N GLU A 197 -0.65 -25.90 12.86
CA GLU A 197 -1.22 -27.07 12.19
C GLU A 197 -1.12 -26.90 10.67
N PRO A 198 0.09 -27.03 10.07
CA PRO A 198 0.27 -26.93 8.62
C PRO A 198 -0.59 -27.98 7.89
N HIS A 199 -1.40 -27.55 6.92
CA HIS A 199 -2.26 -28.44 6.15
C HIS A 199 -1.44 -29.19 5.09
N THR A 200 -1.21 -30.49 5.27
CA THR A 200 -0.25 -31.25 4.45
C THR A 200 -0.82 -31.91 3.20
N LEU A 201 -2.12 -31.74 2.91
CA LEU A 201 -2.76 -32.31 1.72
C LEU A 201 -2.91 -31.28 0.58
N PRO A 202 -2.76 -31.68 -0.69
CA PRO A 202 -2.24 -32.97 -1.14
C PRO A 202 -0.76 -33.14 -0.74
N ASP A 203 -0.25 -34.37 -0.74
CA ASP A 203 1.19 -34.57 -0.57
C ASP A 203 1.92 -33.88 -1.73
N LEU A 204 3.09 -33.31 -1.49
CA LEU A 204 3.91 -32.77 -2.57
C LEU A 204 4.26 -33.84 -3.64
N ALA A 205 4.32 -35.13 -3.26
CA ALA A 205 4.51 -36.24 -4.21
C ALA A 205 3.36 -36.30 -5.22
N ASP A 206 2.14 -36.00 -4.78
CA ASP A 206 0.95 -36.03 -5.63
C ASP A 206 0.99 -34.96 -6.71
N LEU A 207 1.81 -33.92 -6.55
CA LEU A 207 1.95 -32.83 -7.52
C LEU A 207 2.96 -33.16 -8.63
N MET A 208 3.87 -34.11 -8.40
CA MET A 208 4.91 -34.50 -9.36
C MET A 208 4.29 -34.95 -10.68
N ILE A 209 4.90 -34.61 -11.82
CA ILE A 209 4.30 -34.81 -13.16
C ILE A 209 3.98 -36.27 -13.51
N ASP A 210 4.68 -37.21 -12.89
CA ASP A 210 4.52 -38.66 -13.03
C ASP A 210 3.45 -39.24 -12.08
N SER A 211 2.97 -38.45 -11.12
CA SER A 211 1.83 -38.82 -10.28
C SER A 211 0.54 -38.79 -11.07
N VAL A 212 -0.30 -39.80 -10.87
CA VAL A 212 -1.69 -39.86 -11.38
C VAL A 212 -2.55 -38.71 -10.84
N CYS A 213 -2.16 -38.13 -9.70
CA CYS A 213 -2.84 -37.01 -9.04
C CYS A 213 -2.32 -35.63 -9.48
N SER A 214 -1.26 -35.58 -10.32
CA SER A 214 -0.54 -34.35 -10.65
C SER A 214 -1.43 -33.26 -11.22
N GLY A 215 -2.29 -33.63 -12.17
CA GLY A 215 -3.03 -32.67 -13.00
C GLY A 215 -2.11 -31.72 -13.79
N GLY A 216 -0.82 -32.03 -13.93
CA GLY A 216 0.18 -31.17 -14.58
C GLY A 216 0.60 -29.95 -13.74
N ARG A 217 0.37 -29.98 -12.43
CA ARG A 217 0.64 -28.86 -11.51
C ARG A 217 2.12 -28.53 -11.35
N ALA A 218 2.99 -29.54 -11.42
CA ALA A 218 4.43 -29.37 -11.41
C ALA A 218 5.07 -29.82 -12.74
N GLY A 219 6.19 -29.19 -13.10
CA GLY A 219 6.96 -29.53 -14.30
C GLY A 219 7.88 -30.74 -14.12
N ARG A 220 8.38 -31.30 -15.23
CA ARG A 220 9.31 -32.47 -15.26
C ARG A 220 10.59 -32.32 -14.46
N ASN A 221 10.98 -31.08 -14.14
CA ASN A 221 12.21 -30.78 -13.42
C ASN A 221 11.94 -30.38 -11.95
N TRP A 222 10.83 -30.81 -11.37
CA TRP A 222 10.44 -30.54 -9.99
C TRP A 222 10.10 -31.83 -9.26
N SER A 223 10.48 -31.91 -7.98
CA SER A 223 10.14 -32.97 -7.03
C SER A 223 9.88 -32.35 -5.65
N GLN A 224 9.47 -33.19 -4.70
CA GLN A 224 9.21 -32.78 -3.31
C GLN A 224 10.41 -32.14 -2.60
N THR A 225 11.63 -32.36 -3.09
CA THR A 225 12.87 -31.94 -2.42
C THR A 225 13.71 -30.99 -3.26
N GLN A 226 13.46 -30.87 -4.57
CA GLN A 226 14.28 -30.05 -5.45
C GLN A 226 13.54 -29.66 -6.73
N GLY A 227 13.94 -28.54 -7.31
CA GLY A 227 13.47 -28.11 -8.62
C GLY A 227 14.59 -27.53 -9.46
N LYS A 228 14.34 -27.36 -10.76
CA LYS A 228 15.24 -26.64 -11.66
C LYS A 228 14.56 -25.44 -12.31
N ARG A 229 15.31 -24.36 -12.45
CA ARG A 229 14.92 -23.17 -13.23
C ARG A 229 16.06 -22.72 -14.12
N LEU A 230 15.75 -21.94 -15.15
CA LEU A 230 16.78 -21.30 -15.95
C LEU A 230 17.45 -20.16 -15.17
N ASP A 231 18.76 -20.02 -15.37
CA ASP A 231 19.54 -18.89 -14.88
C ASP A 231 19.01 -17.54 -15.43
N LYS A 232 19.56 -16.42 -14.93
CA LYS A 232 19.15 -15.07 -15.39
C LYS A 232 19.33 -14.87 -16.90
N ARG A 233 20.21 -15.64 -17.54
CA ARG A 233 20.50 -15.56 -18.98
C ARG A 233 19.61 -16.46 -19.83
N GLY A 234 18.80 -17.32 -19.20
CA GLY A 234 17.97 -18.31 -19.89
C GLY A 234 18.78 -19.46 -20.49
N LYS A 235 20.06 -19.63 -20.13
CA LYS A 235 20.99 -20.54 -20.83
C LYS A 235 21.25 -21.83 -20.09
N ASN A 236 21.38 -21.77 -18.76
CA ASN A 236 21.75 -22.92 -17.94
C ASN A 236 20.63 -23.24 -16.96
N TRP A 237 20.39 -24.54 -16.74
CA TRP A 237 19.53 -25.01 -15.66
C TRP A 237 20.29 -24.97 -14.34
N ILE A 238 19.68 -24.33 -13.34
CA ILE A 238 20.16 -24.33 -11.95
C ILE A 238 19.20 -25.15 -11.10
N THR A 239 19.75 -25.96 -10.21
CA THR A 239 18.98 -26.72 -9.22
C THR A 239 18.81 -25.89 -7.95
N PHE A 240 17.63 -25.95 -7.35
CA PHE A 240 17.31 -25.37 -6.06
C PHE A 240 16.61 -26.41 -5.18
N ASP A 241 16.70 -26.22 -3.86
CA ASP A 241 16.00 -27.07 -2.90
C ASP A 241 14.54 -26.64 -2.76
N GLU A 242 13.64 -27.61 -2.84
CA GLU A 242 12.21 -27.44 -2.59
C GLU A 242 11.90 -27.68 -1.11
N ARG A 243 10.88 -27.00 -0.60
CA ARG A 243 10.39 -27.15 0.77
C ARG A 243 8.90 -26.93 0.82
N ASP A 244 8.26 -27.62 1.76
CA ASP A 244 6.86 -27.36 2.05
C ASP A 244 6.72 -26.03 2.82
N ASN A 245 6.18 -25.02 2.13
CA ASN A 245 5.93 -23.70 2.67
C ASN A 245 4.56 -23.55 3.36
N ARG A 246 3.77 -24.63 3.46
CA ARG A 246 2.50 -24.62 4.21
C ARG A 246 2.77 -24.43 5.71
N GLY A 247 1.92 -23.66 6.37
CA GLY A 247 2.06 -23.20 7.74
C GLY A 247 3.29 -22.31 7.96
N LYS A 248 3.56 -21.33 7.07
CA LYS A 248 4.66 -20.36 7.25
C LYS A 248 4.19 -18.91 7.12
N VAL A 249 4.93 -18.01 7.78
CA VAL A 249 4.75 -16.56 7.65
C VAL A 249 6.10 -15.94 7.33
N TYR A 250 6.19 -15.18 6.24
CA TYR A 250 7.37 -14.46 5.80
C TYR A 250 7.18 -12.94 5.97
N LEU A 251 8.19 -12.26 6.51
CA LEU A 251 8.32 -10.81 6.51
C LEU A 251 9.42 -10.40 5.52
N TYR A 252 9.05 -9.61 4.52
CA TYR A 252 9.99 -8.87 3.69
C TYR A 252 10.04 -7.44 4.20
N PHE A 253 11.22 -7.03 4.64
CA PHE A 253 11.42 -5.68 5.15
C PHE A 253 12.54 -4.97 4.38
N CYS A 254 12.36 -3.68 4.16
CA CYS A 254 13.29 -2.80 3.47
C CYS A 254 13.75 -1.65 4.39
N PRO A 255 15.01 -1.64 4.87
CA PRO A 255 15.54 -0.57 5.71
C PRO A 255 15.48 0.83 5.07
N GLU A 256 15.36 0.90 3.75
CA GLU A 256 15.26 2.12 2.95
C GLU A 256 13.83 2.64 2.81
N ASP A 257 12.82 1.90 3.25
CA ASP A 257 11.42 2.34 3.27
C ASP A 257 11.22 3.50 4.25
N THR A 258 10.85 4.67 3.72
CA THR A 258 10.59 5.89 4.50
C THR A 258 9.12 6.13 4.83
N VAL A 259 8.19 5.32 4.28
CA VAL A 259 6.75 5.44 4.51
C VAL A 259 6.36 4.81 5.84
N VAL A 260 6.80 3.57 6.09
CA VAL A 260 6.52 2.90 7.37
C VAL A 260 7.65 3.08 8.39
N GLY A 261 8.70 3.80 8.01
CA GLY A 261 9.83 4.20 8.86
C GLY A 261 9.54 5.39 9.81
N LEU A 262 8.41 6.08 9.62
CA LEU A 262 7.99 7.24 10.43
C LEU A 262 7.92 6.89 11.92
N ASP A 263 8.30 7.82 12.81
CA ASP A 263 8.34 7.60 14.26
C ASP A 263 6.97 7.30 14.89
N LYS A 264 5.89 7.82 14.30
CA LYS A 264 4.52 7.47 14.71
C LYS A 264 4.07 6.10 14.19
N VAL A 265 4.77 5.52 13.21
CA VAL A 265 4.43 4.22 12.60
C VAL A 265 5.33 3.10 13.14
N ARG A 266 6.65 3.24 12.98
CA ARG A 266 7.69 2.26 13.37
C ARG A 266 7.33 0.84 12.93
N GLY A 267 7.00 0.69 11.66
CA GLY A 267 6.57 -0.59 11.08
C GLY A 267 7.73 -1.57 10.93
N ILE A 268 7.50 -2.85 11.23
CA ILE A 268 8.51 -3.89 11.02
C ILE A 268 8.83 -4.13 9.54
N GLY A 269 8.07 -3.53 8.61
CA GLY A 269 8.42 -3.42 7.19
C GLY A 269 9.65 -2.57 6.91
N THR A 270 9.98 -1.58 7.74
CA THR A 270 11.27 -0.87 7.66
C THR A 270 12.29 -1.51 8.58
N PHE A 271 11.87 -1.83 9.81
CA PHE A 271 12.82 -2.13 10.89
C PHE A 271 13.17 -3.62 11.04
N GLY A 272 12.43 -4.54 10.41
CA GLY A 272 12.50 -5.97 10.71
C GLY A 272 12.07 -6.29 12.15
N VAL A 273 12.07 -7.57 12.51
CA VAL A 273 11.78 -8.03 13.88
C VAL A 273 13.09 -8.26 14.64
N PRO A 274 13.39 -7.45 15.69
CA PRO A 274 14.52 -7.71 16.58
C PRO A 274 14.25 -8.93 17.48
N ASP A 275 15.30 -9.47 18.12
CA ASP A 275 15.11 -10.55 19.10
C ASP A 275 14.23 -10.13 20.27
N ASP A 276 14.38 -8.88 20.67
CA ASP A 276 13.73 -8.26 21.81
C ASP A 276 13.20 -6.88 21.42
N VAL A 277 12.03 -6.54 21.94
CA VAL A 277 11.47 -5.19 21.85
C VAL A 277 11.28 -4.63 23.28
N PRO A 278 11.22 -3.30 23.47
CA PRO A 278 11.00 -2.71 24.78
C PRO A 278 9.72 -3.24 25.44
N ALA A 279 9.80 -3.62 26.71
CA ALA A 279 8.62 -4.05 27.46
C ALA A 279 7.78 -2.83 27.86
N ASP A 280 6.47 -2.95 27.68
CA ASP A 280 5.45 -2.03 28.17
C ASP A 280 4.17 -2.81 28.54
N GLY A 281 3.12 -2.11 28.97
CA GLY A 281 1.86 -2.75 29.38
C GLY A 281 2.07 -3.84 30.45
N ALA A 282 1.41 -4.99 30.27
CA ALA A 282 1.52 -6.13 31.18
C ALA A 282 2.95 -6.71 31.26
N ALA A 283 3.74 -6.61 30.18
CA ALA A 283 5.12 -7.07 30.15
C ALA A 283 6.08 -6.17 30.96
N ALA A 284 5.71 -4.92 31.24
CA ALA A 284 6.57 -3.99 31.99
C ALA A 284 6.93 -4.51 33.40
N LYS A 285 6.09 -5.36 33.99
CA LYS A 285 6.34 -5.99 35.30
C LYS A 285 7.32 -7.16 35.24
N GLN A 286 7.58 -7.71 34.05
CA GLN A 286 8.36 -8.93 33.85
C GLN A 286 9.81 -8.66 33.47
N GLY A 287 10.11 -7.46 32.94
CA GLY A 287 11.46 -7.09 32.54
C GLY A 287 11.51 -5.77 31.77
N LYS A 288 12.71 -5.44 31.26
CA LYS A 288 12.93 -4.24 30.43
C LYS A 288 12.59 -4.48 28.95
N THR A 289 12.59 -5.74 28.53
CA THR A 289 12.33 -6.16 27.15
C THR A 289 11.40 -7.37 27.13
N MET A 290 10.78 -7.61 25.99
CA MET A 290 9.96 -8.79 25.72
C MET A 290 10.49 -9.51 24.45
N PRO A 291 10.58 -10.85 24.47
CA PRO A 291 11.15 -11.61 23.37
C PRO A 291 10.23 -11.58 22.14
N ALA A 292 10.69 -11.00 21.05
CA ALA A 292 9.99 -10.90 19.77
C ALA A 292 10.44 -11.99 18.79
N MET A 293 11.54 -11.80 18.05
CA MET A 293 12.00 -12.80 17.07
C MET A 293 12.30 -14.15 17.75
N THR A 294 12.78 -14.14 18.99
CA THR A 294 12.99 -15.34 19.81
C THR A 294 11.71 -16.15 20.01
N THR A 295 10.56 -15.48 20.14
CA THR A 295 9.24 -16.11 20.26
C THR A 295 8.67 -16.54 18.90
N LEU A 296 8.90 -15.73 17.87
CA LEU A 296 8.30 -15.91 16.54
C LEU A 296 9.03 -16.97 15.69
N ALA A 297 10.37 -17.02 15.72
CA ALA A 297 11.15 -17.91 14.84
C ALA A 297 10.78 -19.40 15.02
N PRO A 298 10.63 -19.94 16.25
CA PRO A 298 10.21 -21.33 16.44
C PRO A 298 8.78 -21.62 15.94
N LYS A 299 7.97 -20.58 15.75
CA LYS A 299 6.60 -20.66 15.21
C LYS A 299 6.55 -20.54 13.68
N ARG A 300 7.65 -20.86 12.98
CA ARG A 300 7.74 -20.80 11.50
C ARG A 300 7.47 -19.38 10.95
N PHE A 301 7.90 -18.36 11.71
CA PHE A 301 7.99 -16.98 11.23
C PHE A 301 9.40 -16.72 10.70
N PHE A 302 9.48 -16.23 9.46
CA PHE A 302 10.71 -16.00 8.74
C PHE A 302 10.81 -14.54 8.33
N GLN A 303 12.02 -13.96 8.33
CA GLN A 303 12.24 -12.63 7.77
C GLN A 303 13.39 -12.59 6.77
N ARG A 304 13.22 -11.78 5.72
CA ARG A 304 14.21 -11.48 4.69
C ARG A 304 14.41 -9.97 4.62
N MET A 305 15.67 -9.55 4.65
CA MET A 305 16.05 -8.15 4.48
C MET A 305 16.30 -7.86 3.01
N TRP A 306 15.61 -6.86 2.47
CA TRP A 306 15.76 -6.37 1.11
C TRP A 306 16.43 -5.00 1.17
N THR A 307 17.65 -4.88 0.67
CA THR A 307 18.40 -3.62 0.72
C THR A 307 19.16 -3.41 -0.58
N ARG A 308 19.26 -2.15 -0.99
CA ARG A 308 20.07 -1.73 -2.14
C ARG A 308 21.50 -1.37 -1.74
N LEU A 309 21.76 -1.30 -0.44
CA LEU A 309 23.06 -0.93 0.11
C LEU A 309 24.09 -2.03 -0.13
N GLU A 310 25.32 -1.61 -0.36
CA GLU A 310 26.48 -2.48 -0.51
C GLU A 310 27.22 -2.62 0.82
N ARG A 311 27.81 -3.78 1.05
CA ARG A 311 28.57 -4.11 2.27
C ARG A 311 29.89 -4.74 1.93
N ASP A 312 30.91 -4.44 2.73
CA ASP A 312 32.18 -5.15 2.70
C ASP A 312 32.01 -6.50 3.42
N GLN A 313 31.59 -7.52 2.66
CA GLN A 313 31.22 -8.82 3.25
C GLN A 313 32.43 -9.64 3.71
N ASP A 314 33.61 -9.38 3.16
CA ASP A 314 34.84 -10.12 3.44
C ASP A 314 35.90 -9.30 4.20
N GLY A 315 35.59 -8.04 4.55
CA GLY A 315 36.49 -7.15 5.28
C GLY A 315 37.72 -6.72 4.47
N ARG A 316 37.71 -6.91 3.15
CA ARG A 316 38.83 -6.58 2.25
C ARG A 316 38.67 -5.22 1.60
N GLY A 317 37.71 -4.41 2.06
CA GLY A 317 37.40 -3.08 1.56
C GLY A 317 36.56 -3.08 0.28
N LYS A 318 36.16 -4.25 -0.25
CA LYS A 318 35.34 -4.36 -1.46
C LYS A 318 33.87 -4.49 -1.10
N ARG A 319 33.12 -3.41 -1.29
CA ARG A 319 31.66 -3.44 -1.08
C ARG A 319 30.97 -4.17 -2.22
N SER A 320 30.00 -5.01 -1.88
CA SER A 320 29.13 -5.71 -2.82
C SER A 320 27.67 -5.66 -2.34
N LYS A 321 26.73 -5.82 -3.27
CA LYS A 321 25.30 -5.87 -2.94
C LYS A 321 24.99 -7.00 -1.96
N VAL A 322 24.03 -6.74 -1.08
CA VAL A 322 23.55 -7.76 -0.14
C VAL A 322 22.54 -8.65 -0.86
N ALA A 323 22.85 -9.94 -0.97
CA ALA A 323 21.93 -10.91 -1.56
C ALA A 323 20.84 -11.32 -0.57
N VAL A 324 19.63 -11.54 -1.08
CA VAL A 324 18.51 -12.17 -0.37
C VAL A 324 18.64 -13.69 -0.49
N GLY A 325 18.37 -14.41 0.60
CA GLY A 325 18.45 -15.87 0.61
C GLY A 325 19.85 -16.43 0.88
N THR A 326 20.72 -15.67 1.54
CA THR A 326 21.93 -16.21 2.18
C THR A 326 21.56 -17.19 3.29
N PRO A 327 22.48 -18.06 3.76
CA PRO A 327 22.25 -18.89 4.94
C PRO A 327 21.74 -18.07 6.13
N PRO A 328 20.84 -18.64 6.98
CA PRO A 328 20.34 -17.96 8.16
C PRO A 328 21.44 -17.39 9.04
N ALA A 329 21.35 -16.09 9.34
CA ALA A 329 22.40 -15.38 10.05
C ALA A 329 21.86 -14.19 10.85
N ARG A 330 22.61 -13.82 11.89
CA ARG A 330 22.41 -12.58 12.64
C ARG A 330 23.23 -11.49 11.97
N VAL A 331 22.57 -10.51 11.36
CA VAL A 331 23.24 -9.47 10.58
C VAL A 331 22.86 -8.08 11.07
N PRO A 332 23.77 -7.10 11.04
CA PRO A 332 23.40 -5.70 11.27
C PRO A 332 22.48 -5.21 10.15
N VAL A 333 21.45 -4.42 10.49
CA VAL A 333 20.57 -3.80 9.48
C VAL A 333 21.30 -2.68 8.73
N ARG A 334 22.13 -1.92 9.46
CA ARG A 334 22.99 -0.86 8.90
C ARG A 334 24.44 -1.13 9.26
N ASP A 335 25.32 -1.06 8.28
CA ASP A 335 26.78 -1.11 8.43
C ASP A 335 27.30 0.14 9.20
N GLN A 336 28.53 0.11 9.70
CA GLN A 336 29.10 1.15 10.58
C GLN A 336 29.12 2.54 9.95
N VAL A 337 29.39 2.61 8.65
CA VAL A 337 29.47 3.88 7.89
C VAL A 337 28.14 4.27 7.26
N GLN A 338 27.11 3.42 7.36
CA GLN A 338 25.79 3.73 6.84
C GLN A 338 25.01 4.58 7.83
N ARG A 339 24.16 5.45 7.28
CA ARG A 339 23.24 6.26 8.08
C ARG A 339 22.26 5.38 8.87
N LEU A 340 21.77 5.95 9.97
CA LEU A 340 20.82 5.29 10.86
C LEU A 340 19.37 5.68 10.62
N THR A 341 19.08 6.74 9.85
CA THR A 341 17.70 7.06 9.46
C THR A 341 17.27 6.21 8.25
N PRO A 342 16.03 5.71 8.20
CA PRO A 342 15.44 5.09 7.02
C PRO A 342 15.61 5.93 5.75
N GLY A 343 15.79 5.27 4.60
CA GLY A 343 15.95 5.91 3.28
C GLY A 343 17.39 6.20 2.79
N PRO A 344 17.53 6.92 1.66
CA PRO A 344 18.78 7.46 1.07
C PRO A 344 19.23 8.81 1.65
N ASP A 345 20.54 9.04 1.71
CA ASP A 345 21.21 10.32 1.98
C ASP A 345 20.73 11.47 1.09
N THR A 346 20.70 12.66 1.68
CA THR A 346 20.47 13.91 0.95
C THR A 346 21.78 14.33 0.31
N ASP A 347 21.89 14.27 -1.02
CA ASP A 347 22.97 15.01 -1.66
C ASP A 347 22.72 16.51 -1.50
N GLY A 348 23.75 17.28 -1.16
CA GLY A 348 23.67 18.73 -1.00
C GLY A 348 23.48 19.50 -2.32
N THR A 349 23.25 18.81 -3.45
CA THR A 349 23.07 19.42 -4.77
C THR A 349 21.60 19.50 -5.21
N MET A 350 20.69 18.84 -4.49
CA MET A 350 19.27 18.77 -4.81
C MET A 350 18.46 19.87 -4.09
N LEU A 351 18.64 21.12 -4.51
CA LEU A 351 18.01 22.33 -3.93
C LEU A 351 16.47 22.25 -3.77
N GLY A 352 15.76 21.46 -4.58
CA GLY A 352 14.31 21.24 -4.43
C GLY A 352 13.93 20.11 -3.47
N SER A 353 14.72 19.03 -3.41
CA SER A 353 14.41 17.86 -2.58
C SER A 353 14.95 17.98 -1.15
N VAL A 354 15.99 18.79 -0.89
CA VAL A 354 16.62 18.92 0.43
C VAL A 354 15.61 19.35 1.50
N VAL A 355 14.62 20.19 1.16
CA VAL A 355 13.57 20.62 2.12
C VAL A 355 12.57 19.50 2.42
N GLU A 356 12.15 18.71 1.43
CA GLU A 356 11.25 17.58 1.65
C GLU A 356 11.95 16.38 2.30
N SER A 357 13.19 16.10 1.91
CA SER A 357 13.98 15.02 2.48
C SER A 357 14.43 15.33 3.92
N SER A 358 14.79 16.58 4.24
CA SER A 358 15.11 16.98 5.62
C SER A 358 13.90 16.98 6.54
N LYS A 359 12.72 17.43 6.06
CA LYS A 359 11.45 17.29 6.77
C LYS A 359 11.10 15.82 7.01
N ASN A 360 11.23 14.98 5.98
CA ASN A 360 10.96 13.54 6.10
C ASN A 360 11.93 12.88 7.08
N MET A 361 13.22 13.24 7.09
CA MET A 361 14.22 12.72 8.02
C MET A 361 13.91 13.02 9.48
N ALA A 362 13.48 14.23 9.82
CA ALA A 362 13.12 14.61 11.18
C ALA A 362 11.91 13.82 11.73
N LEU A 363 11.11 13.23 10.85
CA LEU A 363 9.94 12.42 11.18
C LEU A 363 10.24 10.92 11.25
N GLN A 364 11.45 10.46 10.89
CA GLN A 364 11.80 9.04 10.90
C GLN A 364 12.30 8.57 12.27
N ALA A 365 11.96 7.34 12.63
CA ALA A 365 12.66 6.64 13.70
C ALA A 365 14.02 6.15 13.22
N SER A 366 15.08 6.37 14.01
CA SER A 366 16.42 5.88 13.66
C SER A 366 16.65 4.43 14.11
N PHE A 367 17.37 3.68 13.29
CA PHE A 367 18.05 2.45 13.69
C PHE A 367 19.08 2.74 14.79
N LYS A 368 19.40 1.74 15.60
CA LYS A 368 20.57 1.81 16.49
C LYS A 368 21.84 1.41 15.73
N ARG A 369 23.00 1.87 16.19
CA ARG A 369 24.27 1.32 15.66
C ARG A 369 24.37 -0.15 16.06
N ASN A 370 24.82 -0.99 15.13
CA ASN A 370 24.86 -2.46 15.30
C ASN A 370 23.49 -3.06 15.66
N ASP A 371 22.41 -2.50 15.12
CA ASP A 371 21.07 -3.05 15.30
C ASP A 371 20.95 -4.38 14.52
N ILE A 372 21.02 -5.50 15.24
CA ILE A 372 21.08 -6.85 14.66
C ILE A 372 19.68 -7.42 14.39
N ARG A 373 19.50 -8.11 13.27
CA ARG A 373 18.32 -8.92 12.97
C ARG A 373 18.74 -10.36 12.70
N PHE A 374 17.94 -11.30 13.18
CA PHE A 374 18.06 -12.68 12.78
C PHE A 374 17.32 -12.88 11.45
N ILE A 375 18.09 -12.85 10.35
CA ILE A 375 17.58 -13.14 9.00
C ILE A 375 17.56 -14.65 8.88
N ASN A 376 16.38 -15.22 9.10
CA ASN A 376 16.19 -16.67 9.22
C ASN A 376 15.43 -17.28 8.03
N GLY A 377 14.99 -16.47 7.06
CA GLY A 377 14.41 -17.00 5.82
C GLY A 377 15.34 -18.01 5.17
N GLU A 378 14.77 -19.10 4.66
CA GLU A 378 15.56 -20.23 4.18
C GLU A 378 16.52 -19.82 3.06
N GLN A 379 17.66 -20.50 2.99
CA GLN A 379 18.66 -20.26 1.97
C GLN A 379 18.06 -20.49 0.57
N LEU A 380 18.44 -19.62 -0.37
CA LEU A 380 18.12 -19.76 -1.78
C LEU A 380 19.39 -20.17 -2.53
N ASN A 381 19.22 -21.05 -3.51
CA ASN A 381 20.31 -21.56 -4.32
C ASN A 381 20.10 -21.17 -5.80
N PRO A 382 20.87 -20.20 -6.34
CA PRO A 382 21.75 -19.27 -5.61
C PRO A 382 20.97 -18.19 -4.85
N PRO A 383 21.60 -17.49 -3.88
CA PRO A 383 21.09 -16.24 -3.32
C PRO A 383 20.90 -15.20 -4.43
N TYR A 384 19.98 -14.27 -4.23
CA TYR A 384 19.57 -13.32 -5.26
C TYR A 384 19.88 -11.87 -4.86
N GLU A 385 20.62 -11.16 -5.70
CA GLU A 385 20.78 -9.71 -5.56
C GLU A 385 19.47 -8.99 -5.92
N PRO A 386 18.82 -8.30 -4.95
CA PRO A 386 17.53 -7.67 -5.17
C PRO A 386 17.62 -6.43 -6.07
N ASP A 387 16.55 -6.17 -6.81
CA ASP A 387 16.37 -4.93 -7.57
C ASP A 387 15.25 -4.09 -6.94
N LEU A 388 15.63 -3.01 -6.26
CA LEU A 388 14.70 -2.09 -5.59
C LEU A 388 14.53 -0.77 -6.35
N TYR A 389 15.08 -0.67 -7.57
CA TYR A 389 15.14 0.56 -8.37
C TYR A 389 14.03 0.65 -9.42
N GLY A 390 13.11 -0.32 -9.46
CA GLY A 390 12.02 -0.35 -10.43
C GLY A 390 11.20 0.95 -10.39
N GLY A 391 10.84 1.48 -11.55
CA GLY A 391 10.09 2.75 -11.69
C GLY A 391 10.94 4.03 -11.64
N GLU A 392 12.24 3.95 -11.29
CA GLU A 392 13.12 5.11 -11.31
C GLU A 392 13.46 5.52 -12.75
N VAL A 393 13.26 6.81 -13.05
CA VAL A 393 13.68 7.41 -14.32
C VAL A 393 15.08 8.00 -14.24
N LYS A 394 15.51 8.36 -13.03
CA LYS A 394 16.91 8.65 -12.70
C LYS A 394 17.31 7.73 -11.57
N LYS A 395 18.17 6.77 -11.87
CA LYS A 395 18.56 5.74 -10.91
C LYS A 395 19.29 6.34 -9.72
N GLY A 396 18.88 5.95 -8.52
CA GLY A 396 19.55 6.27 -7.26
C GLY A 396 20.69 5.31 -6.93
N GLY A 397 21.11 5.31 -5.67
CA GLY A 397 22.04 4.33 -5.12
C GLY A 397 23.35 4.91 -4.62
N GLN A 398 24.18 4.02 -4.07
CA GLN A 398 25.54 4.34 -3.65
C GLN A 398 26.42 4.57 -4.88
N ARG A 399 27.21 5.64 -4.84
CA ARG A 399 28.24 5.94 -5.84
C ARG A 399 29.61 5.94 -5.16
N PRO A 400 30.67 5.37 -5.76
CA PRO A 400 32.00 5.40 -5.16
C PRO A 400 32.42 6.83 -4.78
N GLY A 401 32.78 7.05 -3.51
CA GLY A 401 33.15 8.37 -2.99
C GLY A 401 31.98 9.31 -2.65
N HIS A 402 30.72 8.87 -2.77
CA HIS A 402 29.54 9.67 -2.50
C HIS A 402 28.53 8.96 -1.58
N ALA A 403 27.69 9.77 -0.93
CA ALA A 403 26.58 9.32 -0.11
C ALA A 403 25.53 8.57 -0.94
N ASP A 404 24.71 7.75 -0.27
CA ASP A 404 23.69 6.93 -0.89
C ASP A 404 22.48 7.75 -1.33
N VAL A 405 22.22 7.99 -2.62
CA VAL A 405 21.16 8.92 -3.03
C VAL A 405 19.83 8.25 -3.40
N ALA A 406 18.74 9.00 -3.29
CA ALA A 406 17.42 8.56 -3.77
C ALA A 406 17.42 8.51 -5.30
N GLY A 407 16.78 7.50 -5.88
CA GLY A 407 16.37 7.61 -7.27
C GLY A 407 15.20 8.57 -7.40
N LEU A 408 14.94 9.00 -8.62
CA LEU A 408 13.80 9.85 -8.94
C LEU A 408 12.78 9.07 -9.77
N MET A 409 11.52 9.18 -9.39
CA MET A 409 10.39 8.57 -10.06
C MET A 409 9.48 9.63 -10.66
N ARG A 410 8.81 9.28 -11.74
CA ARG A 410 7.69 10.08 -12.23
C ARG A 410 6.49 9.85 -11.30
N PRO A 411 5.69 10.89 -11.01
CA PRO A 411 4.40 10.71 -10.37
C PRO A 411 3.56 9.70 -11.17
N ASP A 412 3.01 8.71 -10.48
CA ASP A 412 2.05 7.80 -11.10
C ASP A 412 0.68 8.49 -11.30
N ASP A 413 -0.25 7.80 -11.93
CA ASP A 413 -1.57 8.38 -12.23
C ASP A 413 -2.41 8.63 -10.97
N VAL A 414 -2.18 7.90 -9.88
CA VAL A 414 -2.84 8.15 -8.60
C VAL A 414 -2.31 9.45 -8.02
N THR A 415 -0.99 9.63 -7.96
CA THR A 415 -0.32 10.83 -7.47
C THR A 415 -0.72 12.08 -8.26
N LYS A 416 -0.78 11.99 -9.60
CA LYS A 416 -1.29 13.08 -10.45
C LYS A 416 -2.74 13.45 -10.10
N ASN A 417 -3.61 12.47 -9.92
CA ASN A 417 -5.02 12.70 -9.58
C ASN A 417 -5.20 13.25 -8.16
N VAL A 418 -4.34 12.86 -7.20
CA VAL A 418 -4.30 13.48 -5.88
C VAL A 418 -3.91 14.95 -5.99
N ALA A 419 -2.90 15.27 -6.78
CA ALA A 419 -2.52 16.68 -7.02
C ALA A 419 -3.65 17.49 -7.63
N LEU A 420 -4.35 16.95 -8.64
CA LEU A 420 -5.49 17.63 -9.27
C LEU A 420 -6.64 17.85 -8.28
N GLY A 421 -6.93 16.86 -7.44
CA GLY A 421 -7.97 16.94 -6.40
C GLY A 421 -7.59 17.82 -5.20
N ASN A 422 -6.30 18.11 -5.00
CA ASN A 422 -5.85 18.98 -3.93
C ASN A 422 -6.21 20.45 -4.25
N GLN A 423 -7.21 20.96 -3.55
CA GLN A 423 -7.71 22.33 -3.74
C GLN A 423 -6.68 23.43 -3.39
N TYR A 424 -5.58 23.09 -2.72
CA TYR A 424 -4.49 24.01 -2.40
C TYR A 424 -3.29 23.86 -3.35
N ALA A 425 -3.30 22.85 -4.24
CA ALA A 425 -2.25 22.67 -5.23
C ALA A 425 -2.19 23.86 -6.20
N LYS A 426 -0.97 24.16 -6.64
CA LYS A 426 -0.69 25.24 -7.59
C LYS A 426 -0.20 24.66 -8.91
N PHE A 427 -0.88 25.00 -10.00
CA PHE A 427 -0.48 24.65 -11.37
C PHE A 427 -0.13 25.89 -12.19
N GLN A 428 0.36 25.68 -13.41
CA GLN A 428 0.76 26.80 -14.26
C GLN A 428 -0.47 27.56 -14.76
N TRP A 429 -0.29 28.86 -14.97
CA TRP A 429 -1.29 29.76 -15.54
C TRP A 429 -0.89 30.10 -16.98
N LYS A 430 -1.87 30.08 -17.88
CA LYS A 430 -1.71 30.38 -19.31
C LYS A 430 -2.48 31.63 -19.65
N ASP A 431 -1.81 32.55 -20.33
CA ASP A 431 -2.40 33.79 -20.84
C ASP A 431 -3.41 33.46 -21.95
N VAL A 432 -4.56 34.13 -21.90
CA VAL A 432 -5.66 33.94 -22.86
C VAL A 432 -5.93 35.22 -23.64
N ALA A 433 -6.01 36.36 -22.95
CA ALA A 433 -6.28 37.66 -23.54
C ALA A 433 -5.76 38.79 -22.64
N THR A 434 -5.55 39.97 -23.20
CA THR A 434 -5.22 41.20 -22.46
C THR A 434 -6.48 42.06 -22.31
N THR A 435 -6.60 42.78 -21.20
CA THR A 435 -7.69 43.73 -20.92
C THR A 435 -7.14 44.94 -20.16
N ASP A 436 -7.69 46.12 -20.40
CA ASP A 436 -7.37 47.33 -19.63
C ASP A 436 -8.30 47.49 -18.42
N ASP A 437 -9.36 46.68 -18.33
CA ASP A 437 -10.32 46.66 -17.23
C ASP A 437 -10.04 45.49 -16.27
N PRO A 438 -9.61 45.74 -15.01
CA PRO A 438 -9.44 44.69 -14.01
C PRO A 438 -10.76 44.08 -13.53
N GLY A 439 -11.89 44.75 -13.75
CA GLY A 439 -13.25 44.28 -13.46
C GLY A 439 -13.90 43.49 -14.60
N ALA A 440 -13.18 43.27 -15.71
CA ALA A 440 -13.71 42.55 -16.86
C ALA A 440 -14.21 41.15 -16.49
N SER A 441 -15.24 40.68 -17.17
CA SER A 441 -15.78 39.34 -16.92
C SER A 441 -14.91 38.26 -17.57
N ILE A 442 -14.49 37.28 -16.78
CA ILE A 442 -13.82 36.06 -17.26
C ILE A 442 -14.77 35.08 -17.96
N GLU A 443 -16.09 35.25 -17.77
CA GLU A 443 -17.10 34.27 -18.17
C GLU A 443 -17.14 33.98 -19.68
N PRO A 444 -17.11 34.99 -20.58
CA PRO A 444 -17.13 34.74 -22.02
C PRO A 444 -15.92 33.94 -22.50
N HIS A 445 -14.74 34.19 -21.94
CA HIS A 445 -13.52 33.47 -22.26
C HIS A 445 -13.57 32.03 -21.76
N ARG A 446 -14.04 31.83 -20.52
CA ARG A 446 -14.25 30.51 -19.93
C ARG A 446 -15.21 29.67 -20.76
N GLN A 447 -16.38 30.21 -21.10
CA GLN A 447 -17.39 29.52 -21.90
C GLN A 447 -16.85 29.16 -23.28
N THR A 448 -16.19 30.11 -23.95
CA THR A 448 -15.61 29.88 -25.29
C THR A 448 -14.56 28.78 -25.26
N PHE A 449 -13.68 28.76 -24.25
CA PHE A 449 -12.66 27.74 -24.13
C PHE A 449 -13.24 26.37 -23.77
N ASN A 450 -14.14 26.29 -22.79
CA ASN A 450 -14.67 25.01 -22.28
C ASN A 450 -15.76 24.39 -23.16
N ARG A 451 -16.40 25.16 -24.05
CA ARG A 451 -17.55 24.68 -24.85
C ARG A 451 -17.21 23.44 -25.69
N GLY A 452 -17.97 22.37 -25.47
CA GLY A 452 -17.85 21.11 -26.21
C GLY A 452 -16.66 20.24 -25.81
N ARG A 453 -15.87 20.65 -24.80
CA ARG A 453 -14.71 19.89 -24.34
C ARG A 453 -15.06 18.93 -23.21
N PRO A 454 -14.46 17.74 -23.14
CA PRO A 454 -14.50 16.87 -21.96
C PRO A 454 -13.99 17.59 -20.71
N ILE A 455 -14.42 17.15 -19.52
CA ILE A 455 -14.09 17.80 -18.24
C ILE A 455 -12.58 17.96 -18.02
N ASP A 456 -11.77 16.99 -18.44
CA ASP A 456 -10.32 17.01 -18.27
C ASP A 456 -9.59 17.93 -19.28
N GLU A 457 -10.29 18.36 -20.33
CA GLU A 457 -9.84 19.35 -21.30
C GLU A 457 -10.37 20.77 -21.01
N GLN A 458 -11.18 20.92 -19.95
CA GLN A 458 -11.68 22.20 -19.50
C GLN A 458 -10.71 22.85 -18.51
N SER A 459 -10.66 24.18 -18.50
CA SER A 459 -9.99 24.92 -17.41
C SER A 459 -11.03 25.38 -16.40
N HIS A 460 -10.81 25.00 -15.14
CA HIS A 460 -11.75 25.22 -14.05
C HIS A 460 -11.48 26.52 -13.29
N ASN A 461 -10.23 27.01 -13.32
CA ASN A 461 -9.77 28.18 -12.58
C ASN A 461 -9.33 29.27 -13.55
N TRP A 462 -9.84 30.47 -13.34
CA TRP A 462 -9.60 31.65 -14.19
C TRP A 462 -9.35 32.87 -13.31
N ARG A 463 -8.49 33.77 -13.74
CA ARG A 463 -8.17 34.99 -13.01
C ARG A 463 -7.80 36.12 -13.95
N ILE A 464 -7.90 37.35 -13.44
CA ILE A 464 -7.34 38.54 -14.07
C ILE A 464 -6.20 39.00 -13.17
N VAL A 465 -5.01 39.17 -13.75
CA VAL A 465 -3.81 39.61 -13.03
C VAL A 465 -3.14 40.76 -13.77
N PRO A 466 -2.39 41.63 -13.07
CA PRO A 466 -1.57 42.63 -13.72
C PRO A 466 -0.60 41.98 -14.72
N SER A 467 -0.52 42.54 -15.93
CA SER A 467 0.43 42.10 -16.95
C SER A 467 1.86 42.26 -16.45
N GLN A 468 2.66 41.19 -16.57
CA GLN A 468 4.09 41.18 -16.24
C GLN A 468 4.98 41.50 -17.45
N SER A 469 4.38 41.91 -18.58
CA SER A 469 5.16 42.37 -19.72
C SER A 469 5.98 43.61 -19.36
N LEU A 470 7.20 43.71 -19.91
CA LEU A 470 8.10 44.84 -19.64
C LEU A 470 7.43 46.19 -19.94
N GLY A 471 6.64 46.27 -21.02
CA GLY A 471 5.88 47.47 -21.38
C GLY A 471 4.82 47.85 -20.34
N SER A 472 4.09 46.88 -19.78
CA SER A 472 3.10 47.17 -18.74
C SER A 472 3.76 47.59 -17.42
N ILE A 473 4.88 46.98 -17.06
CA ILE A 473 5.63 47.32 -15.85
C ILE A 473 6.16 48.76 -15.95
N LEU A 474 6.75 49.13 -17.10
CA LEU A 474 7.26 50.48 -17.35
C LEU A 474 6.14 51.53 -17.36
N SER A 475 5.01 51.23 -18.01
CA SER A 475 3.83 52.12 -18.04
C SER A 475 3.26 52.36 -16.64
N ALA A 476 3.11 51.30 -15.84
CA ALA A 476 2.61 51.40 -14.48
C ALA A 476 3.55 52.21 -13.58
N ALA A 477 4.87 51.98 -13.69
CA ALA A 477 5.87 52.74 -12.94
C ALA A 477 5.87 54.24 -13.33
N ALA A 478 5.79 54.56 -14.62
CA ALA A 478 5.80 55.95 -15.12
C ALA A 478 4.53 56.73 -14.76
N THR A 479 3.42 56.05 -14.51
CA THR A 479 2.09 56.67 -14.36
C THR A 479 1.52 56.53 -12.95
N GLY A 480 2.30 56.02 -11.99
CA GLY A 480 1.86 55.78 -10.61
C GLY A 480 0.74 54.74 -10.53
N GLY A 481 0.74 53.76 -11.43
CA GLY A 481 -0.26 52.69 -11.53
C GLY A 481 -1.52 53.04 -12.32
N ARG A 482 -1.60 54.25 -12.93
CA ARG A 482 -2.79 54.68 -13.69
C ARG A 482 -2.99 53.95 -15.02
N TYR A 483 -1.92 53.51 -15.66
CA TYR A 483 -1.97 52.77 -16.93
C TYR A 483 -1.33 51.38 -16.75
N GLN A 484 -2.09 50.50 -16.10
CA GLN A 484 -1.73 49.10 -15.90
C GLN A 484 -2.60 48.23 -16.82
N THR A 485 -1.96 47.47 -17.71
CA THR A 485 -2.68 46.43 -18.48
C THR A 485 -2.81 45.16 -17.65
N TYR A 486 -3.90 44.43 -17.86
CA TYR A 486 -4.21 43.18 -17.17
C TYR A 486 -4.28 42.03 -18.17
N VAL A 487 -4.06 40.81 -17.68
CA VAL A 487 -4.12 39.59 -18.48
C VAL A 487 -5.15 38.66 -17.86
N ILE A 488 -6.05 38.17 -18.72
CA ILE A 488 -6.96 37.08 -18.41
C ILE A 488 -6.18 35.79 -18.56
N GLN A 489 -6.05 35.06 -17.46
CA GLN A 489 -5.34 33.79 -17.39
C GLN A 489 -6.30 32.66 -17.04
N ARG A 490 -6.01 31.49 -17.58
CA ARG A 490 -6.61 30.21 -17.17
C ARG A 490 -5.54 29.35 -16.52
N GLU A 491 -5.90 28.55 -15.52
CA GLU A 491 -5.01 27.48 -15.04
C GLU A 491 -4.91 26.39 -16.13
N GLU A 492 -3.83 25.62 -16.12
CA GLU A 492 -3.73 24.40 -16.92
C GLU A 492 -4.97 23.50 -16.76
N THR A 493 -5.39 22.85 -17.85
CA THR A 493 -6.44 21.82 -17.78
C THR A 493 -5.88 20.56 -17.10
N PRO A 494 -6.74 19.69 -16.53
CA PRO A 494 -6.28 18.41 -15.99
C PRO A 494 -5.37 17.61 -16.94
N ASP A 495 -5.70 17.56 -18.23
CA ASP A 495 -4.88 16.87 -19.23
C ASP A 495 -3.53 17.54 -19.49
N GLU A 496 -3.50 18.88 -19.53
CA GLU A 496 -2.23 19.63 -19.62
C GLU A 496 -1.34 19.35 -18.41
N VAL A 497 -1.91 19.35 -17.20
CA VAL A 497 -1.20 19.00 -15.96
C VAL A 497 -0.66 17.58 -16.01
N ARG A 498 -1.48 16.58 -16.36
CA ARG A 498 -1.03 15.17 -16.42
C ARG A 498 0.07 14.97 -17.45
N LYS A 499 -0.05 15.60 -18.62
CA LYS A 499 0.97 15.56 -19.67
C LYS A 499 2.28 16.18 -19.18
N ARG A 500 2.21 17.37 -18.56
CA ARG A 500 3.38 18.05 -18.02
C ARG A 500 4.04 17.26 -16.90
N MET A 501 3.28 16.79 -15.90
CA MET A 501 3.80 15.94 -14.81
C MET A 501 4.41 14.63 -15.32
N GLY A 502 3.97 14.14 -16.49
CA GLY A 502 4.58 12.98 -17.15
C GLY A 502 5.97 13.27 -17.75
N THR A 503 6.28 14.51 -18.11
CA THR A 503 7.50 14.86 -18.87
C THR A 503 8.49 15.75 -18.14
N ASP A 504 7.99 16.63 -17.26
CA ASP A 504 8.73 17.70 -16.61
C ASP A 504 9.67 17.16 -15.53
N ALA A 505 10.94 17.59 -15.57
CA ALA A 505 11.98 17.14 -14.66
C ALA A 505 11.75 17.66 -13.23
N ASP A 506 11.11 18.82 -13.09
CA ASP A 506 10.81 19.45 -11.80
C ASP A 506 9.65 18.77 -11.07
N GLN A 507 8.96 17.83 -11.74
CA GLN A 507 7.86 17.04 -11.16
C GLN A 507 8.33 15.66 -10.68
N LEU A 508 9.62 15.35 -10.80
CA LEU A 508 10.16 14.08 -10.33
C LEU A 508 10.26 14.06 -8.80
N GLU A 509 9.81 12.96 -8.20
CA GLU A 509 9.81 12.77 -6.74
C GLU A 509 10.88 11.76 -6.33
N ALA A 510 11.45 11.96 -5.14
CA ALA A 510 12.41 11.02 -4.58
C ALA A 510 11.75 9.67 -4.23
N ASN A 511 12.39 8.56 -4.61
CA ASN A 511 11.90 7.23 -4.31
C ASN A 511 11.93 6.98 -2.79
N ASN A 512 10.78 6.55 -2.26
CA ASN A 512 10.59 6.22 -0.85
C ASN A 512 10.86 4.73 -0.53
N TYR A 513 11.07 3.91 -1.57
CA TYR A 513 11.35 2.47 -1.52
C TYR A 513 10.30 1.59 -0.81
N HIS A 514 9.15 2.15 -0.41
CA HIS A 514 8.07 1.43 0.27
C HIS A 514 7.42 0.33 -0.57
N SER A 515 7.59 0.37 -1.90
CA SER A 515 7.14 -0.69 -2.80
C SER A 515 8.31 -1.34 -3.55
N GLY A 516 9.55 -1.02 -3.19
CA GLY A 516 10.75 -1.38 -3.97
C GLY A 516 10.86 -2.89 -4.22
N VAL A 517 10.47 -3.72 -3.25
CA VAL A 517 10.47 -5.18 -3.39
C VAL A 517 9.55 -5.64 -4.52
N LEU A 518 8.43 -4.95 -4.75
CA LEU A 518 7.38 -5.33 -5.69
C LEU A 518 7.60 -4.82 -7.12
N LEU A 519 8.51 -3.86 -7.30
CA LEU A 519 8.69 -3.17 -8.59
C LEU A 519 9.57 -3.95 -9.58
N SER A 520 10.00 -5.16 -9.25
CA SER A 520 10.78 -6.03 -10.12
C SER A 520 10.19 -7.43 -10.20
N SER A 521 9.80 -7.84 -11.40
CA SER A 521 9.35 -9.21 -11.68
C SER A 521 10.44 -10.25 -11.36
N GLU A 522 11.71 -9.86 -11.46
CA GLU A 522 12.82 -10.75 -11.14
C GLU A 522 12.97 -10.94 -9.63
N ASN A 523 12.63 -9.96 -8.77
CA ASN A 523 12.54 -10.19 -7.31
C ASN A 523 11.56 -11.34 -7.02
N HIS A 524 10.39 -11.29 -7.67
CA HIS A 524 9.34 -12.29 -7.49
C HIS A 524 9.73 -13.65 -8.04
N ARG A 525 10.27 -13.69 -9.26
CA ARG A 525 10.74 -14.93 -9.88
C ARG A 525 11.82 -15.63 -9.05
N TRP A 526 12.72 -14.86 -8.44
CA TRP A 526 13.90 -15.44 -7.78
C TRP A 526 13.71 -15.74 -6.30
N VAL A 527 12.89 -14.95 -5.60
CA VAL A 527 12.70 -15.05 -4.15
C VAL A 527 11.26 -15.39 -3.81
N THR A 528 10.29 -14.55 -4.19
CA THR A 528 8.88 -14.73 -3.76
C THR A 528 8.32 -16.08 -4.19
N ALA A 529 8.58 -16.51 -5.43
CA ALA A 529 8.16 -17.81 -5.94
C ALA A 529 8.70 -19.00 -5.12
N MET A 530 9.75 -18.80 -4.33
CA MET A 530 10.36 -19.82 -3.48
C MET A 530 9.81 -19.83 -2.05
N ASP A 531 9.00 -18.84 -1.69
CA ASP A 531 8.42 -18.66 -0.34
C ASP A 531 6.89 -18.87 -0.33
N VAL A 532 6.25 -18.97 -1.50
CA VAL A 532 4.82 -19.33 -1.59
C VAL A 532 4.59 -20.80 -1.29
N ALA A 533 3.42 -21.13 -0.75
CA ALA A 533 2.98 -22.52 -0.59
C ALA A 533 2.52 -23.10 -1.93
N ILE A 534 2.99 -24.31 -2.23
CA ILE A 534 2.60 -25.09 -3.41
C ILE A 534 1.59 -26.16 -2.97
N GLY A 535 0.60 -26.44 -3.81
CA GLY A 535 -0.43 -27.44 -3.56
C GLY A 535 -1.44 -27.49 -4.68
N GLN A 536 -2.68 -27.82 -4.34
CA GLN A 536 -3.78 -27.74 -5.30
C GLN A 536 -4.36 -26.32 -5.39
N ALA A 537 -4.91 -26.00 -6.56
CA ALA A 537 -5.62 -24.77 -6.87
C ALA A 537 -6.85 -25.06 -7.77
N VAL A 538 -7.61 -26.09 -7.42
CA VAL A 538 -8.63 -26.72 -8.29
C VAL A 538 -9.79 -25.77 -8.65
N THR A 539 -10.11 -24.83 -7.78
CA THR A 539 -11.10 -23.78 -8.02
C THR A 539 -10.61 -22.74 -9.03
N LEU A 540 -9.29 -22.60 -9.17
CA LEU A 540 -8.68 -21.80 -10.23
C LEU A 540 -8.49 -22.60 -11.52
N ASP A 541 -8.45 -23.94 -11.49
CA ASP A 541 -8.42 -24.77 -12.70
C ASP A 541 -9.77 -24.68 -13.46
N ASP A 542 -10.90 -24.62 -12.72
CA ASP A 542 -12.24 -24.42 -13.27
C ASP A 542 -12.45 -22.96 -13.76
N PRO A 543 -12.69 -22.72 -15.07
CA PRO A 543 -12.82 -21.36 -15.61
C PRO A 543 -14.03 -20.59 -15.07
N ASP A 544 -15.14 -21.28 -14.77
CA ASP A 544 -16.37 -20.67 -14.27
C ASP A 544 -16.22 -20.26 -12.80
N TRP A 545 -15.55 -21.07 -11.97
CA TRP A 545 -15.19 -20.69 -10.60
C TRP A 545 -14.11 -19.61 -10.57
N ARG A 546 -13.04 -19.75 -11.38
CA ARG A 546 -11.97 -18.76 -11.48
C ARG A 546 -12.52 -17.38 -11.81
N GLN A 547 -13.39 -17.26 -12.80
CA GLN A 547 -13.99 -15.97 -13.18
C GLN A 547 -14.78 -15.34 -12.03
N LEU A 548 -15.60 -16.13 -11.33
CA LEU A 548 -16.41 -15.66 -10.21
C LEU A 548 -15.53 -15.20 -9.03
N LEU A 549 -14.54 -16.02 -8.65
CA LEU A 549 -13.64 -15.72 -7.53
C LEU A 549 -12.78 -14.47 -7.81
N LEU A 550 -12.33 -14.28 -9.05
CA LEU A 550 -11.61 -13.05 -9.45
C LEU A 550 -12.48 -11.80 -9.32
N LEU A 551 -13.75 -11.87 -9.76
CA LEU A 551 -14.69 -10.76 -9.59
C LEU A 551 -15.03 -10.49 -8.13
N MET A 552 -15.15 -11.54 -7.30
CA MET A 552 -15.37 -11.42 -5.85
C MET A 552 -14.17 -10.81 -5.11
N ALA A 553 -12.95 -11.13 -5.56
CA ALA A 553 -11.70 -10.62 -5.00
C ALA A 553 -11.50 -9.14 -5.28
N ASP A 554 -11.91 -8.65 -6.47
CA ASP A 554 -11.85 -7.22 -6.77
C ASP A 554 -12.77 -6.44 -5.82
N TRP A 555 -12.24 -5.40 -5.19
CA TRP A 555 -12.98 -4.55 -4.26
C TRP A 555 -13.82 -3.48 -4.96
N LYS A 556 -13.56 -3.21 -6.24
CA LYS A 556 -14.27 -2.22 -7.05
C LYS A 556 -15.62 -2.77 -7.50
N MET A 557 -16.55 -2.85 -6.56
CA MET A 557 -17.88 -3.44 -6.75
C MET A 557 -18.86 -2.48 -7.43
N THR A 558 -18.53 -2.02 -8.64
CA THR A 558 -19.44 -1.20 -9.45
C THR A 558 -20.71 -1.99 -9.82
N PRO A 559 -21.82 -1.31 -10.18
CA PRO A 559 -23.01 -2.00 -10.66
C PRO A 559 -22.74 -2.93 -11.85
N ASP A 560 -21.76 -2.61 -12.69
CA ASP A 560 -21.38 -3.39 -13.87
C ASP A 560 -20.64 -4.67 -13.46
N VAL A 561 -19.71 -4.55 -12.51
CA VAL A 561 -19.03 -5.69 -11.90
C VAL A 561 -20.05 -6.62 -11.23
N TYR A 562 -21.04 -6.08 -10.50
CA TYR A 562 -22.08 -6.90 -9.90
C TYR A 562 -22.94 -7.64 -10.94
N ARG A 563 -23.33 -6.98 -12.03
CA ARG A 563 -24.03 -7.66 -13.14
C ARG A 563 -23.18 -8.77 -13.74
N ASN A 564 -21.87 -8.60 -13.83
CA ASN A 564 -20.97 -9.65 -14.31
C ASN A 564 -20.87 -10.82 -13.31
N ILE A 565 -20.81 -10.54 -12.01
CA ILE A 565 -20.87 -11.57 -10.95
C ILE A 565 -22.18 -12.38 -11.07
N GLN A 566 -23.33 -11.71 -11.22
CA GLN A 566 -24.62 -12.38 -11.33
C GLN A 566 -24.74 -13.26 -12.58
N LYS A 567 -24.01 -12.93 -13.66
CA LYS A 567 -23.96 -13.72 -14.90
C LYS A 567 -23.03 -14.93 -14.80
N CYS A 568 -22.16 -15.02 -13.79
CA CYS A 568 -21.30 -16.17 -13.61
C CYS A 568 -22.15 -17.42 -13.32
N ARG A 569 -21.89 -18.51 -14.06
CA ARG A 569 -22.64 -19.77 -13.95
C ARG A 569 -22.68 -20.32 -12.52
N ASN A 570 -21.58 -20.16 -11.79
CA ASN A 570 -21.44 -20.66 -10.43
C ASN A 570 -21.98 -19.70 -9.35
N PHE A 571 -22.48 -18.50 -9.69
CA PHE A 571 -22.96 -17.54 -8.68
C PHE A 571 -24.13 -18.11 -7.86
N GLY A 572 -25.07 -18.80 -8.53
CA GLY A 572 -26.20 -19.47 -7.86
C GLY A 572 -25.78 -20.63 -6.94
N ARG A 573 -24.54 -21.13 -7.07
CA ARG A 573 -24.00 -22.24 -6.26
C ARG A 573 -23.30 -21.76 -4.99
N LEU A 574 -23.04 -20.46 -4.86
CA LEU A 574 -22.57 -19.87 -3.60
C LEU A 574 -23.66 -20.02 -2.53
N ASP A 575 -23.29 -20.12 -1.26
CA ASP A 575 -24.26 -20.09 -0.17
C ASP A 575 -24.96 -18.72 -0.07
N GLU A 576 -26.12 -18.70 0.57
CA GLU A 576 -26.95 -17.48 0.69
C GLU A 576 -26.19 -16.34 1.36
N HIS A 577 -25.49 -16.62 2.47
CA HIS A 577 -24.73 -15.61 3.21
C HIS A 577 -23.66 -14.96 2.32
N THR A 578 -22.91 -15.74 1.54
CA THR A 578 -21.90 -15.21 0.61
C THR A 578 -22.53 -14.33 -0.48
N ARG A 579 -23.65 -14.74 -1.09
CA ARG A 579 -24.33 -13.93 -2.12
C ARG A 579 -24.85 -12.61 -1.56
N GLU A 580 -25.44 -12.64 -0.37
CA GLU A 580 -25.91 -11.43 0.30
C GLU A 580 -24.74 -10.52 0.70
N PHE A 581 -23.63 -11.08 1.17
CA PHE A 581 -22.46 -10.28 1.53
C PHE A 581 -21.85 -9.58 0.31
N VAL A 582 -21.76 -10.27 -0.83
CA VAL A 582 -21.34 -9.64 -2.11
C VAL A 582 -22.26 -8.46 -2.44
N LYS A 583 -23.58 -8.64 -2.31
CA LYS A 583 -24.54 -7.54 -2.53
C LYS A 583 -24.31 -6.38 -1.55
N ALA A 584 -24.11 -6.66 -0.27
CA ALA A 584 -23.83 -5.63 0.74
C ALA A 584 -22.53 -4.85 0.43
N CYS A 585 -21.50 -5.52 -0.11
CA CYS A 585 -20.29 -4.85 -0.59
C CYS A 585 -20.56 -3.92 -1.78
N VAL A 586 -21.45 -4.31 -2.70
CA VAL A 586 -21.88 -3.47 -3.83
C VAL A 586 -22.67 -2.26 -3.33
N ASP A 587 -23.60 -2.46 -2.40
CA ASP A 587 -24.39 -1.39 -1.81
C ASP A 587 -23.48 -0.41 -1.05
N TYR A 588 -22.48 -0.91 -0.33
CA TYR A 588 -21.45 -0.08 0.32
C TYR A 588 -20.62 0.70 -0.71
N TYR A 589 -20.12 0.06 -1.76
CA TYR A 589 -19.32 0.73 -2.79
C TYR A 589 -20.11 1.83 -3.51
N LYS A 590 -21.40 1.59 -3.78
CA LYS A 590 -22.28 2.53 -4.48
C LYS A 590 -22.77 3.67 -3.59
N SER A 591 -23.15 3.38 -2.35
CA SER A 591 -23.93 4.29 -1.51
C SER A 591 -23.26 4.64 -0.19
N GLY A 592 -22.13 4.02 0.15
CA GLY A 592 -21.43 4.08 1.44
C GLY A 592 -22.23 3.54 2.63
N GLN A 593 -23.35 2.84 2.40
CA GLN A 593 -24.07 2.13 3.47
C GLN A 593 -23.22 0.96 3.94
N PHE A 594 -22.67 1.06 5.16
CA PHE A 594 -21.78 0.05 5.70
C PHE A 594 -22.53 -1.29 5.89
N PRO A 595 -21.91 -2.45 5.54
CA PRO A 595 -22.57 -3.75 5.71
C PRO A 595 -22.87 -4.07 7.18
N ASP A 596 -23.96 -4.81 7.40
CA ASP A 596 -24.40 -5.20 8.75
C ASP A 596 -23.38 -6.07 9.50
N GLU A 597 -23.48 -6.08 10.83
CA GLU A 597 -22.56 -6.81 11.72
C GLU A 597 -22.51 -8.32 11.45
N LYS A 598 -23.60 -8.90 10.92
CA LYS A 598 -23.64 -10.31 10.52
C LYS A 598 -22.61 -10.65 9.43
N TYR A 599 -22.20 -9.67 8.62
CA TYR A 599 -21.17 -9.83 7.59
C TYR A 599 -19.82 -9.27 8.03
N VAL A 600 -19.82 -8.14 8.75
CA VAL A 600 -18.62 -7.45 9.18
C VAL A 600 -18.64 -7.29 10.71
N PRO A 601 -17.99 -8.20 11.45
CA PRO A 601 -17.98 -8.14 12.91
C PRO A 601 -17.39 -6.82 13.41
N LEU A 602 -18.12 -6.10 14.26
CA LEU A 602 -17.64 -4.86 14.88
C LEU A 602 -16.90 -5.09 16.21
N THR A 603 -16.90 -6.34 16.68
CA THR A 603 -16.09 -6.79 17.82
C THR A 603 -14.79 -7.39 17.33
N MET A 604 -13.68 -7.03 17.98
CA MET A 604 -12.37 -7.60 17.66
C MET A 604 -12.35 -9.13 17.92
N PRO A 605 -11.74 -9.93 17.02
CA PRO A 605 -11.57 -11.35 17.24
C PRO A 605 -10.73 -11.67 18.49
N PRO A 606 -10.95 -12.80 19.18
CA PRO A 606 -10.24 -13.14 20.42
C PRO A 606 -8.71 -13.22 20.33
N LEU A 607 -8.15 -13.43 19.13
CA LEU A 607 -6.69 -13.41 18.92
C LEU A 607 -6.09 -12.00 18.98
N VAL A 608 -6.91 -10.95 18.97
CA VAL A 608 -6.47 -9.56 19.04
C VAL A 608 -6.43 -9.10 20.49
N THR A 609 -5.23 -8.77 20.97
CA THR A 609 -5.04 -8.17 22.29
C THR A 609 -5.10 -6.65 22.16
N SER A 610 -6.02 -5.98 22.88
CA SER A 610 -6.28 -4.54 22.79
C SER A 610 -5.84 -3.73 24.01
N GLU A 611 -4.86 -4.23 24.77
CA GLU A 611 -4.34 -3.50 25.93
C GLU A 611 -3.81 -2.12 25.53
N LEU A 612 -4.23 -1.10 26.28
CA LEU A 612 -3.87 0.30 26.09
C LEU A 612 -2.91 0.75 27.19
N LYS A 613 -2.07 1.74 26.86
CA LYS A 613 -1.25 2.43 27.84
C LYS A 613 -2.17 3.22 28.78
N ALA A 614 -1.95 3.10 30.08
CA ALA A 614 -2.66 3.93 31.04
C ALA A 614 -2.38 5.41 30.74
N GLU A 615 -3.44 6.22 30.64
CA GLU A 615 -3.28 7.67 30.54
C GLU A 615 -2.55 8.16 31.80
N SER A 616 -1.46 8.92 31.62
CA SER A 616 -0.91 9.64 32.76
C SER A 616 -1.96 10.65 33.17
N LYS A 617 -2.48 10.54 34.39
CA LYS A 617 -3.17 11.66 35.04
C LYS A 617 -2.13 12.78 35.17
N THR A 618 -2.14 13.70 34.21
CA THR A 618 -1.39 14.96 34.23
C THR A 618 -2.35 16.07 33.95
#